data_AF-U6B7P2-F1
#
_entry.id   AF-U6B7P2-F1
#
_cell.length_a   1.000
_cell.length_b   1.000
_cell.length_c   1.000
_cell.angle_alpha   90.00
_cell.angle_beta   90.00
_cell.angle_gamma   90.00
#
_symmetry.space_group_name_H-M   'P 1'
#
loop_
_entity.id
_entity.type
_entity.pdbx_description
1 polymer ?
#
loop_
_entity_poly.entity_id
_entity_poly.type
_entity_poly.pdbx_seq_one_letter_code
_entity_poly.pdbx_strand_id
1 'polypeptide(L)'
;MSYDKKIEDSLKKDIVKNIHIRIQNISRILLSEGSNAISENEIRELMYIVAAKMIALAALREGKKSRILHIFSKNKKKISQLTKITINEINLLRKQ
;
A
#
# COMPACT_ATOMS: atom_id res chain seq x y z
N MET A 1 -12.28 -4.65 -25.21
CA MET A 1 -11.46 -4.58 -23.98
C MET A 1 -11.68 -5.88 -23.21
N SER A 2 -10.63 -6.68 -22.96
CA SER A 2 -10.75 -7.99 -22.30
C SER A 2 -11.40 -7.86 -20.91
N TYR A 3 -12.16 -8.88 -20.49
CA TYR A 3 -12.77 -8.99 -19.16
C TYR A 3 -11.71 -8.80 -18.05
N ASP A 4 -10.53 -9.41 -18.24
CA ASP A 4 -9.39 -9.31 -17.31
C ASP A 4 -8.90 -7.87 -17.14
N LYS A 5 -8.93 -7.08 -18.22
CA LYS A 5 -8.47 -5.68 -18.19
C LYS A 5 -9.45 -4.79 -17.41
N LYS A 6 -10.76 -5.09 -17.47
CA LYS A 6 -11.77 -4.37 -16.69
C LYS A 6 -11.65 -4.65 -15.20
N ILE A 7 -11.38 -5.90 -14.82
CA ILE A 7 -11.16 -6.29 -13.41
C ILE A 7 -9.90 -5.60 -12.87
N GLU A 8 -8.81 -5.65 -13.63
CA GLU A 8 -7.54 -5.01 -13.25
C GLU A 8 -7.69 -3.50 -13.05
N ASP A 9 -8.44 -2.83 -13.93
CA ASP A 9 -8.72 -1.40 -13.82
C ASP A 9 -9.64 -1.05 -12.64
N SER A 10 -10.60 -1.91 -12.30
CA SER A 10 -11.44 -1.75 -11.10
C SER A 10 -10.60 -1.87 -9.83
N LEU A 11 -9.76 -2.92 -9.75
CA LEU A 11 -8.87 -3.15 -8.61
C LEU A 11 -7.91 -1.97 -8.39
N LYS A 12 -7.32 -1.44 -9.47
CA LYS A 12 -6.48 -0.24 -9.40
C LYS A 12 -7.23 0.97 -8.83
N LYS A 13 -8.49 1.18 -9.23
CA LYS A 13 -9.31 2.29 -8.71
C LYS A 13 -9.60 2.13 -7.22
N ASP A 14 -9.90 0.91 -6.77
CA ASP A 14 -10.18 0.64 -5.35
C ASP A 14 -8.94 0.85 -4.48
N ILE A 15 -7.76 0.43 -4.94
CA ILE A 15 -6.49 0.70 -4.25
C ILE A 15 -6.24 2.21 -4.13
N VAL A 16 -6.42 2.96 -5.22
CA VAL A 16 -6.24 4.42 -5.22
C VAL A 16 -7.20 5.10 -4.26
N LYS A 17 -8.48 4.70 -4.25
CA LYS A 17 -9.49 5.21 -3.31
C LYS A 17 -9.09 4.91 -1.86
N ASN A 18 -8.60 3.69 -1.59
CA ASN A 18 -8.15 3.30 -0.26
C ASN A 18 -6.95 4.14 0.22
N ILE A 19 -5.96 4.36 -0.66
CA ILE A 19 -4.81 5.23 -0.38
C ILE A 19 -5.29 6.65 -0.05
N HIS A 20 -6.19 7.20 -0.87
CA HIS A 20 -6.71 8.55 -0.67
C HIS A 20 -7.39 8.73 0.69
N ILE A 21 -8.29 7.81 1.06
CA ILE A 21 -8.98 7.84 2.37
C ILE A 21 -7.98 7.78 3.53
N ARG A 22 -6.95 6.92 3.43
CA ARG A 22 -5.92 6.80 4.48
C ARG A 22 -5.10 8.07 4.63
N ILE A 23 -4.71 8.70 3.51
CA ILE A 23 -4.01 10.00 3.54
C ILE A 23 -4.89 11.06 4.20
N GLN A 24 -6.17 11.16 3.83
CA GLN A 24 -7.10 12.11 4.46
C GLN A 24 -7.23 11.88 5.96
N ASN A 25 -7.26 10.62 6.41
CA ASN A 25 -7.31 10.31 7.84
C ASN A 25 -6.01 10.72 8.55
N ILE A 26 -4.84 10.44 7.96
CA ILE A 26 -3.54 10.90 8.53
C ILE A 26 -3.52 12.43 8.61
N SER A 27 -3.92 13.13 7.54
CA SER A 27 -3.98 14.59 7.53
C SER A 27 -4.94 15.13 8.60
N ARG A 28 -6.10 14.50 8.80
CA ARG A 28 -7.03 14.89 9.87
C ARG A 28 -6.43 14.72 11.26
N ILE A 29 -5.71 13.61 11.50
CA ILE A 29 -5.03 13.33 12.78
C ILE A 29 -3.94 14.38 13.04
N LEU A 30 -3.15 14.72 12.02
CA LEU A 30 -2.06 15.69 12.15
C LEU A 30 -2.56 17.14 12.31
N LEU A 31 -3.73 17.47 11.74
CA LEU A 31 -4.32 18.80 11.78
C LEU A 31 -5.29 19.04 12.94
N SER A 32 -5.71 17.99 13.66
CA SER A 32 -6.54 18.15 14.85
C SER A 32 -5.71 18.69 16.02
N GLU A 33 -5.74 20.01 16.19
CA GLU A 33 -5.24 20.71 17.37
C GLU A 33 -6.13 20.41 18.58
N GLY A 34 -5.91 19.27 19.23
CA GLY A 34 -6.65 18.93 20.45
C GLY A 34 -6.72 17.44 20.70
N SER A 35 -5.86 16.97 21.59
CA SER A 35 -5.98 15.73 22.37
C SER A 35 -6.76 14.59 21.69
N ASN A 36 -6.12 13.88 20.78
CA ASN A 36 -6.46 12.48 20.55
C ASN A 36 -5.17 11.69 20.55
N ALA A 37 -5.08 10.77 21.52
CA ALA A 37 -3.92 9.99 21.91
C ALA A 37 -3.51 8.95 20.86
N ILE A 38 -3.37 9.36 19.59
CA ILE A 38 -2.73 8.54 18.57
C ILE A 38 -1.24 8.76 18.72
N SER A 39 -0.55 7.68 19.07
CA SER A 39 0.90 7.69 19.22
C SER A 39 1.58 7.99 17.89
N GLU A 40 2.77 8.59 17.95
CA GLU A 40 3.61 8.79 16.77
C GLU A 40 3.86 7.46 16.02
N ASN A 41 3.90 6.35 16.76
CA ASN A 41 4.03 5.01 16.19
C ASN A 41 2.82 4.61 15.35
N GLU A 42 1.59 4.88 15.80
CA GLU A 42 0.38 4.58 15.01
C GLU A 42 0.30 5.43 13.73
N ILE A 43 0.69 6.70 13.80
CA ILE A 43 0.78 7.56 12.59
C ILE A 43 1.82 6.97 11.62
N ARG A 44 2.98 6.57 12.14
CA ARG A 44 4.04 5.94 11.36
C ARG A 44 3.59 4.64 10.69
N GLU A 45 2.81 3.81 11.39
CA GLU A 45 2.22 2.59 10.82
C GLU A 45 1.22 2.89 9.71
N LEU A 46 0.36 3.90 9.89
CA LEU A 46 -0.57 4.34 8.84
C LEU A 46 0.18 4.82 7.59
N MET A 47 1.26 5.59 7.78
CA MET A 47 2.13 6.02 6.68
C MET A 47 2.81 4.84 5.98
N TYR A 48 3.27 3.82 6.72
CA TYR A 48 3.83 2.61 6.13
C TYR A 48 2.82 1.82 5.31
N ILE A 49 1.55 1.74 5.76
CA ILE A 49 0.49 1.10 4.98
C ILE A 49 0.22 1.86 3.68
N VAL A 50 0.19 3.20 3.72
CA VAL A 50 0.04 4.03 2.52
C VAL A 50 1.19 3.77 1.53
N ALA A 51 2.43 3.84 2.00
CA ALA A 51 3.61 3.58 1.17
C ALA A 51 3.59 2.16 0.57
N ALA A 52 3.26 1.15 1.37
CA ALA A 52 3.12 -0.24 0.94
C ALA A 52 2.09 -0.39 -0.19
N LYS A 53 0.90 0.23 -0.05
CA LYS A 53 -0.15 0.19 -1.09
C LYS A 53 0.26 0.90 -2.38
N MET A 54 1.00 2.01 -2.28
CA MET A 54 1.55 2.70 -3.47
C MET A 54 2.55 1.80 -4.21
N ILE A 55 3.45 1.15 -3.49
CA ILE A 55 4.43 0.21 -4.05
C ILE A 55 3.72 -0.99 -4.68
N ALA A 56 2.70 -1.53 -4.02
CA ALA A 56 1.91 -2.65 -4.53
C ALA A 56 1.15 -2.27 -5.81
N LEU A 57 0.59 -1.06 -5.88
CA LEU A 57 -0.05 -0.52 -7.08
C LEU A 57 0.95 -0.34 -8.23
N ALA A 58 2.16 0.16 -7.95
CA ALA A 58 3.22 0.26 -8.95
C ALA A 58 3.60 -1.12 -9.50
N ALA A 59 3.79 -2.11 -8.61
CA ALA A 59 4.06 -3.48 -8.99
C ALA A 59 2.93 -4.10 -9.85
N LEU A 60 1.66 -3.81 -9.51
CA LEU A 60 0.51 -4.27 -10.29
C LEU A 60 0.50 -3.66 -11.69
N ARG A 61 0.77 -2.35 -11.81
CA ARG A 61 0.85 -1.64 -13.11
C ARG A 61 2.00 -2.16 -13.99
N GLU A 62 3.13 -2.53 -13.40
CA GLU A 62 4.27 -3.12 -14.11
C GLU A 62 4.03 -4.60 -14.50
N GLY A 63 3.08 -5.27 -13.85
CA GLY A 63 2.72 -6.67 -14.13
C GLY A 63 3.80 -7.67 -13.71
N LYS A 64 3.77 -8.88 -14.31
CA LYS A 64 4.61 -10.03 -13.90
C LYS A 64 6.12 -9.79 -14.01
N LYS A 65 6.57 -8.80 -14.79
CA LYS A 65 7.97 -8.42 -14.97
C LYS A 65 8.44 -7.31 -14.00
N SER A 66 7.62 -6.95 -13.02
CA SER A 66 7.96 -5.87 -12.09
C SER A 66 9.26 -6.13 -11.35
N ARG A 67 10.19 -5.16 -11.45
CA ARG A 67 11.47 -5.21 -10.71
C ARG A 67 11.24 -5.09 -9.21
N ILE A 68 10.19 -4.39 -8.80
CA ILE A 68 9.78 -4.20 -7.41
C ILE A 68 9.52 -5.58 -6.76
N LEU A 69 8.72 -6.43 -7.42
CA LEU A 69 8.43 -7.78 -6.93
C LEU A 69 9.68 -8.64 -6.74
N HIS A 70 10.61 -8.53 -7.68
CA HIS A 70 11.88 -9.26 -7.64
C HIS A 70 12.84 -8.72 -6.56
N ILE A 71 12.85 -7.42 -6.30
CA ILE A 71 13.62 -6.82 -5.20
C ILE A 71 13.08 -7.30 -3.85
N PHE A 72 11.75 -7.29 -3.65
CA PHE A 72 11.14 -7.74 -2.39
C PHE A 72 11.30 -9.25 -2.14
N SER A 73 11.30 -10.08 -3.19
CA SER A 73 11.47 -11.53 -3.03
C SER A 73 12.92 -11.94 -2.69
N LYS A 74 13.91 -11.17 -3.16
CA LYS A 74 15.34 -11.43 -2.91
C LYS A 74 15.83 -10.88 -1.56
N ASN A 75 15.29 -9.76 -1.09
CA ASN A 75 15.77 -9.09 0.13
C ASN A 75 15.09 -9.59 1.43
N LYS A 76 15.14 -10.90 1.68
CA LYS A 76 14.56 -11.51 2.90
C LYS A 76 15.35 -11.22 4.19
N LYS A 77 16.56 -10.66 4.11
CA LYS A 77 17.50 -10.56 5.24
C LYS A 77 17.40 -9.28 6.09
N LYS A 78 16.63 -8.27 5.67
CA LYS A 78 16.33 -7.07 6.47
C LYS A 78 14.85 -6.74 6.36
N ILE A 79 14.05 -7.43 7.16
CA ILE A 79 12.60 -7.34 7.09
C ILE A 79 12.13 -6.12 7.91
N SER A 80 12.34 -4.91 7.38
CA SER A 80 11.75 -3.71 7.97
C SER A 80 10.22 -3.87 8.03
N GLN A 81 9.56 -3.19 8.98
CA GLN A 81 8.10 -3.25 9.11
C GLN A 81 7.40 -2.84 7.80
N LEU A 82 7.91 -1.81 7.12
CA LEU A 82 7.44 -1.40 5.80
C LEU A 82 7.58 -2.52 4.75
N THR A 83 8.70 -3.26 4.76
CA THR A 83 8.93 -4.40 3.86
C THR A 83 7.89 -5.51 4.09
N LYS A 84 7.56 -5.83 5.37
CA LYS A 84 6.53 -6.82 5.71
C LYS A 84 5.17 -6.40 5.17
N ILE A 85 4.77 -5.17 5.46
CA ILE A 85 3.47 -4.63 5.08
C ILE A 85 3.35 -4.59 3.55
N THR A 86 4.41 -4.18 2.85
CA THR A 86 4.45 -4.14 1.38
C THR A 86 4.29 -5.52 0.75
N ILE A 87 5.00 -6.54 1.24
CA ILE A 87 4.85 -7.92 0.75
C ILE A 87 3.43 -8.43 1.00
N ASN A 88 2.85 -8.15 2.16
CA ASN A 88 1.50 -8.59 2.48
C ASN A 88 0.47 -7.94 1.55
N GLU A 89 0.55 -6.63 1.32
CA GLU A 89 -0.32 -5.90 0.40
C GLU A 89 -0.21 -6.44 -1.03
N ILE A 90 1.01 -6.67 -1.52
CA ILE A 90 1.24 -7.30 -2.84
C ILE A 90 0.57 -8.68 -2.92
N ASN A 91 0.69 -9.49 -1.88
CA ASN A 91 0.11 -10.83 -1.85
C ASN A 91 -1.42 -10.79 -1.79
N LEU A 92 -2.01 -9.85 -1.06
CA LEU A 92 -3.46 -9.64 -1.01
C LEU A 92 -4.01 -9.28 -2.38
N LEU A 93 -3.34 -8.37 -3.10
CA LEU A 93 -3.75 -7.97 -4.45
C LEU A 93 -3.64 -9.08 -5.49
N ARG A 94 -2.76 -10.06 -5.28
CA ARG A 94 -2.60 -11.22 -6.18
C ARG A 94 -3.64 -12.33 -5.96
N LYS A 95 -4.35 -12.31 -4.84
CA LYS A 95 -5.37 -13.31 -4.47
C LYS A 95 -6.80 -12.89 -4.86
N GLN A 96 -6.97 -11.65 -5.32
CA GLN A 96 -8.22 -11.09 -5.83
C GLN A 96 -8.27 -11.21 -7.35
#